data_AF-A0A9X0DJ91-F1
#
_entry.id   AF-A0A9X0DJ91-F1
#
_cell.length_a   1.000
_cell.length_b   1.000
_cell.length_c   1.000
_cell.angle_alpha   90.00
_cell.angle_beta   90.00
_cell.angle_gamma   90.00
#
_symmetry.space_group_name_H-M   'P 1'
#
loop_
_entity.id
_entity.type
_entity.pdbx_description
1 polymer ?
#
loop_
_entity_poly.entity_id
_entity_poly.type
_entity_poly.pdbx_seq_one_letter_code
_entity_poly.pdbx_strand_id
1 'polypeptide(L)'
;MILFVLFFFAAPILTYPTLDAEETVSLQDRTPSFEWTAWGDSYASGVGTGEYINGRRCLRYKEAYPWWIQDDPDKLIPGSGGKLNNVVCSGAKAEDVEEFQFFTTDQTWGQPNWQYYPRPSSGTPTMGTLSISGDGIDFPGILNNCIIDGFP
;
A
#
# COMPACT_ATOMS: atom_id res chain seq x y z
N MET A 1 24.83 27.83 71.12
CA MET A 1 25.43 26.73 70.31
C MET A 1 24.34 25.68 70.18
N ILE A 2 23.64 25.44 69.06
CA ILE A 2 23.84 25.71 67.63
C ILE A 2 22.45 25.98 67.00
N LEU A 3 22.41 26.97 66.12
CA LEU A 3 21.30 27.37 65.26
C LEU A 3 21.45 26.59 63.94
N PHE A 4 20.46 25.80 63.52
CA PHE A 4 20.49 25.12 62.21
C PHE A 4 19.52 25.81 61.24
N VAL A 5 20.11 26.50 60.27
CA VAL A 5 19.47 27.13 59.12
C VAL A 5 19.12 26.04 58.10
N LEU A 6 17.83 25.86 57.79
CA LEU A 6 17.39 25.02 56.68
C LEU A 6 17.18 25.88 55.43
N PHE A 7 18.07 25.70 54.47
CA PHE A 7 18.07 26.33 53.16
C PHE A 7 16.89 25.87 52.30
N PHE A 8 16.26 26.83 51.63
CA PHE A 8 15.34 26.66 50.51
C PHE A 8 16.03 25.92 49.35
N PHE A 9 15.40 24.84 48.85
CA PHE A 9 15.56 24.39 47.47
C PHE A 9 14.16 24.19 46.87
N ALA A 10 13.64 25.24 46.23
CA ALA A 10 12.51 25.12 45.33
C ALA A 10 13.05 24.65 43.97
N ALA A 11 12.88 23.36 43.66
CA ALA A 11 13.14 22.84 42.32
C ALA A 11 11.98 23.24 41.39
N PRO A 12 12.24 23.76 40.17
CA PRO A 12 11.20 24.00 39.20
C PRO A 12 10.76 22.64 38.66
N ILE A 13 9.55 22.22 39.02
CA ILE A 13 8.90 21.08 38.37
C ILE A 13 8.57 21.54 36.95
N LEU A 14 9.41 21.16 36.00
CA LEU A 14 9.07 21.14 34.58
C LEU A 14 7.90 20.15 34.42
N THR A 15 6.68 20.66 34.54
CA THR A 15 5.48 19.94 34.11
C THR A 15 5.51 19.87 32.59
N TYR A 16 6.10 18.80 32.06
CA TYR A 16 5.79 18.36 30.70
C TYR A 16 4.31 18.00 30.69
N PRO A 17 3.52 18.46 29.70
CA PRO A 17 2.14 18.01 29.59
C PRO A 17 2.18 16.50 29.35
N THR A 18 1.61 15.75 30.30
CA THR A 18 1.30 14.34 30.10
C THR A 18 0.15 14.31 29.09
N LEU A 19 0.46 14.01 27.83
CA LEU A 19 -0.56 13.58 26.87
C LEU A 19 -1.24 12.36 27.49
N ASP A 20 -2.48 12.54 27.92
CA ASP A 20 -3.24 11.51 28.59
C ASP A 20 -3.44 10.35 27.61
N ALA A 21 -3.11 9.14 28.05
CA ALA A 21 -3.29 7.92 27.25
C ALA A 21 -4.74 7.78 26.75
N GLU A 22 -5.71 8.34 27.49
CA GLU A 22 -7.12 8.38 27.13
C GLU A 22 -7.42 9.23 25.87
N GLU A 23 -6.71 10.35 25.68
CA GLU A 23 -6.88 11.22 24.50
C GLU A 23 -6.34 10.54 23.23
N THR A 24 -5.23 9.79 23.35
CA THR A 24 -4.65 9.04 22.22
C THR A 24 -5.56 7.90 21.74
N VAL A 25 -6.26 7.21 22.65
CA VAL A 25 -7.22 6.15 22.30
C VAL A 25 -8.44 6.72 21.58
N SER A 26 -8.96 7.87 22.04
CA SER A 26 -10.09 8.57 21.41
C SER A 26 -9.77 9.09 20.01
N LEU A 27 -8.53 9.57 19.78
CA LEU A 27 -8.08 10.01 18.45
C LEU A 27 -7.85 8.84 17.49
N GLN A 28 -7.41 7.69 18.00
CA GLN A 28 -7.23 6.48 17.20
C GLN A 28 -8.57 5.88 16.74
N ASP A 29 -9.61 5.96 17.57
CA ASP A 29 -10.99 5.56 17.26
C ASP A 29 -11.68 6.52 16.25
N ARG A 30 -11.25 7.78 16.21
CA ARG A 30 -11.76 8.80 15.27
C ARG A 30 -10.99 8.90 13.96
N THR A 31 -9.82 8.29 13.87
CA THR A 31 -9.06 8.31 12.61
C THR A 31 -9.75 7.35 11.66
N PRO A 32 -10.27 7.82 10.50
CA PRO A 32 -10.91 6.93 9.53
C PRO A 32 -9.95 5.79 9.20
N SER A 33 -10.46 4.55 9.15
CA SER A 33 -9.64 3.39 8.82
C SER A 33 -8.88 3.69 7.54
N PHE A 34 -7.55 3.71 7.63
CA PHE A 34 -6.70 3.99 6.48
C PHE A 34 -7.00 2.95 5.39
N GLU A 35 -7.43 3.42 4.22
CA GLU A 35 -7.71 2.56 3.07
C GLU A 35 -6.75 2.96 1.96
N TRP A 36 -6.11 1.97 1.37
CA TRP A 36 -5.12 2.15 0.34
C TRP A 36 -5.43 1.29 -0.86
N THR A 37 -5.29 1.84 -2.06
CA THR A 37 -5.50 1.11 -3.30
C THR A 37 -4.24 1.16 -4.15
N ALA A 38 -3.81 -0.02 -4.58
CA ALA A 38 -2.72 -0.16 -5.54
C ALA A 38 -3.30 -0.49 -6.92
N TRP A 39 -3.08 0.41 -7.87
CA TRP A 39 -3.35 0.23 -9.29
C TRP A 39 -2.05 -0.02 -10.04
N GLY A 40 -2.16 -0.61 -11.22
CA GLY A 40 -1.05 -0.67 -12.16
C GLY A 40 -0.80 -2.01 -12.81
N ASP A 41 0.42 -2.13 -13.32
CA ASP A 41 0.93 -3.22 -14.14
C ASP A 41 1.76 -4.24 -13.35
N SER A 42 2.65 -4.96 -14.05
CA SER A 42 3.50 -6.02 -13.50
C SER A 42 4.48 -5.52 -12.43
N TYR A 43 4.86 -4.24 -12.46
CA TYR A 43 5.75 -3.65 -11.46
C TYR A 43 5.06 -3.49 -10.10
N ALA A 44 3.74 -3.26 -10.09
CA ALA A 44 2.96 -3.23 -8.87
C ALA A 44 2.45 -4.61 -8.46
N SER A 45 2.20 -5.52 -9.40
CA SER A 45 1.79 -6.89 -9.08
C SER A 45 2.93 -7.75 -8.53
N GLY A 46 4.19 -7.32 -8.74
CA GLY A 46 5.39 -8.02 -8.28
C GLY A 46 5.67 -9.27 -9.08
N VAL A 47 5.44 -9.26 -10.40
CA VAL A 47 5.73 -10.46 -11.21
C VAL A 47 7.17 -10.90 -11.02
N GLY A 48 7.34 -12.16 -10.59
CA GLY A 48 8.65 -12.76 -10.34
C GLY A 48 9.19 -12.55 -8.93
N THR A 49 8.43 -11.94 -8.01
CA THR A 49 8.81 -11.81 -6.61
C THR A 49 8.09 -12.86 -5.74
N GLY A 50 8.86 -13.66 -4.98
CA GLY A 50 8.37 -14.69 -4.05
C GLY A 50 7.09 -15.47 -4.41
N GLU A 51 6.09 -15.52 -3.52
CA GLU A 51 4.93 -16.42 -3.60
C GLU A 51 3.76 -15.79 -4.38
N TYR A 52 3.24 -16.53 -5.37
CA TYR A 52 2.02 -16.15 -6.07
C TYR A 52 0.80 -16.25 -5.14
N ILE A 53 0.02 -15.17 -5.06
CA ILE A 53 -1.19 -15.10 -4.25
C ILE A 53 -2.42 -15.45 -5.09
N ASN A 54 -2.73 -14.63 -6.10
CA ASN A 54 -3.96 -14.73 -6.88
C ASN A 54 -3.94 -13.87 -8.16
N GLY A 55 -5.08 -13.80 -8.84
CA GLY A 55 -5.34 -12.84 -9.93
C GLY A 55 -5.24 -13.41 -11.34
N ARG A 56 -4.92 -14.71 -11.50
CA ARG A 56 -4.81 -15.37 -12.82
C ARG A 56 -3.84 -14.59 -13.73
N ARG A 57 -4.32 -13.94 -14.80
CA ARG A 57 -3.45 -13.15 -15.69
C ARG A 57 -2.83 -11.94 -14.99
N CYS A 58 -3.43 -11.49 -13.89
CA CYS A 58 -2.96 -10.33 -13.14
C CYS A 58 -1.73 -10.62 -12.30
N LEU A 59 -1.41 -11.90 -12.06
CA LEU A 59 -0.13 -12.35 -11.50
C LEU A 59 0.30 -11.53 -10.26
N ARG A 60 -0.48 -11.62 -9.17
CA ARG A 60 -0.18 -10.89 -7.92
C ARG A 60 0.64 -11.75 -6.98
N TYR A 61 1.72 -11.17 -6.47
CA TYR A 61 2.67 -11.85 -5.59
C TYR A 61 2.78 -11.18 -4.22
N LYS A 62 3.22 -11.94 -3.23
CA LYS A 62 3.27 -11.55 -1.81
C LYS A 62 4.42 -10.60 -1.48
N GLU A 63 5.47 -10.61 -2.28
CA GLU A 63 6.65 -9.77 -2.14
C GLU A 63 6.58 -8.58 -3.11
N ALA A 64 5.38 -8.20 -3.55
CA ALA A 64 5.14 -6.97 -4.28
C ALA A 64 5.13 -5.78 -3.32
N TYR A 65 5.55 -4.59 -3.79
CA TYR A 65 5.61 -3.41 -2.92
C TYR A 65 4.27 -3.06 -2.23
N PRO A 66 3.07 -3.26 -2.83
CA PRO A 66 1.83 -2.97 -2.11
C PRO A 66 1.64 -3.83 -0.86
N TRP A 67 2.12 -5.08 -0.88
CA TRP A 67 2.07 -5.98 0.26
C TRP A 67 3.10 -5.61 1.32
N TRP A 68 4.31 -5.22 0.93
CA TRP A 68 5.31 -4.74 1.90
C TRP A 68 4.90 -3.45 2.60
N ILE A 69 4.20 -2.56 1.91
CA ILE A 69 3.60 -1.37 2.54
C ILE A 69 2.50 -1.78 3.53
N GLN A 70 1.63 -2.73 3.15
CA GLN A 70 0.55 -3.21 3.99
C GLN A 70 1.06 -3.93 5.25
N ASP A 71 2.12 -4.73 5.12
CA ASP A 71 2.71 -5.56 6.17
C ASP A 71 3.91 -4.87 6.86
N ASP A 72 4.09 -3.56 6.66
CA ASP A 72 5.22 -2.80 7.22
C ASP A 72 5.23 -2.86 8.76
N PRO A 73 6.25 -3.52 9.37
CA PRO A 73 6.30 -3.71 10.82
C PRO A 73 6.53 -2.40 11.58
N ASP A 74 7.23 -1.45 10.96
CA ASP A 74 7.61 -0.17 11.57
C ASP A 74 6.50 0.87 11.45
N LYS A 75 5.44 0.55 10.72
CA LYS A 75 4.27 1.39 10.49
C LYS A 75 4.62 2.78 9.98
N LEU A 76 5.55 2.85 9.04
CA LEU A 76 6.11 4.10 8.50
C LEU A 76 5.06 4.94 7.78
N ILE A 77 4.00 4.30 7.30
CA ILE A 77 2.80 5.00 6.82
C ILE A 77 1.79 5.05 7.97
N PRO A 78 1.40 6.23 8.47
CA PRO A 78 0.33 6.35 9.46
C PRO A 78 -0.93 5.63 8.97
N GLY A 79 -1.34 4.57 9.69
CA GLY A 79 -2.45 3.71 9.27
C GLY A 79 -2.06 2.43 8.53
N SER A 80 -0.78 2.11 8.38
CA SER A 80 -0.28 0.76 8.02
C SER A 80 -0.84 -0.28 9.02
N GLY A 81 -1.65 -1.20 8.51
CA GLY A 81 -2.66 -1.95 9.28
C GLY A 81 -4.09 -1.68 8.79
N GLY A 82 -4.26 -0.72 7.87
CA GLY A 82 -5.46 -0.41 7.13
C GLY A 82 -5.82 -1.47 6.09
N LYS A 83 -6.81 -1.17 5.24
CA LYS A 83 -7.30 -2.08 4.20
C LYS A 83 -6.57 -1.83 2.87
N LEU A 84 -5.84 -2.83 2.38
CA LEU A 84 -5.28 -2.84 1.02
C LEU A 84 -6.31 -3.36 0.01
N ASN A 85 -6.59 -2.54 -1.00
CA ASN A 85 -7.28 -2.92 -2.23
C ASN A 85 -6.25 -3.16 -3.33
N ASN A 86 -5.77 -4.40 -3.47
CA ASN A 86 -4.76 -4.74 -4.46
C ASN A 86 -5.40 -5.07 -5.83
N VAL A 87 -5.69 -4.04 -6.63
CA VAL A 87 -6.38 -4.18 -7.93
C VAL A 87 -5.45 -4.29 -9.13
N VAL A 88 -4.13 -4.24 -8.90
CA VAL A 88 -3.06 -4.35 -9.90
C VAL A 88 -3.24 -5.56 -10.82
N CYS A 89 -2.73 -5.45 -12.05
CA CYS A 89 -2.79 -6.51 -13.03
C CYS A 89 -1.59 -6.48 -13.98
N SER A 90 -0.78 -7.55 -14.00
CA SER A 90 0.32 -7.68 -14.95
C SER A 90 -0.11 -7.47 -16.40
N GLY A 91 0.73 -6.76 -17.16
CA GLY A 91 0.48 -6.46 -18.57
C GLY A 91 -0.57 -5.37 -18.80
N ALA A 92 -0.97 -4.63 -17.77
CA ALA A 92 -1.99 -3.59 -17.88
C ALA A 92 -1.43 -2.33 -18.55
N LYS A 93 -2.12 -1.88 -19.59
CA LYS A 93 -1.94 -0.54 -20.16
C LYS A 93 -2.84 0.46 -19.45
N ALA A 94 -2.66 1.75 -19.76
CA ALA A 94 -3.48 2.82 -19.18
C ALA A 94 -4.98 2.55 -19.37
N GLU A 95 -5.36 2.06 -20.56
CA GLU A 95 -6.76 1.73 -20.87
C GLU A 95 -7.27 0.55 -20.02
N ASP A 96 -6.43 -0.45 -19.74
CA ASP A 96 -6.79 -1.57 -18.86
C ASP A 96 -7.02 -1.12 -17.41
N VAL A 97 -6.28 -0.12 -16.92
CA VAL A 97 -6.49 0.43 -15.58
C VAL A 97 -7.84 1.13 -15.50
N GLU A 98 -8.14 1.99 -16.49
CA GLU A 98 -9.40 2.69 -16.60
C GLU A 98 -10.58 1.72 -16.68
N GLU A 99 -10.48 0.69 -17.52
CA GLU A 99 -11.54 -0.28 -17.75
C GLU A 99 -11.70 -1.26 -16.58
N PHE A 100 -10.59 -1.77 -16.02
CA PHE A 100 -10.64 -2.95 -15.16
C PHE A 100 -10.24 -2.74 -13.72
N GLN A 101 -9.61 -1.63 -13.33
CA GLN A 101 -9.06 -1.48 -11.98
C GLN A 101 -9.83 -0.48 -11.10
N PHE A 102 -10.74 0.32 -11.66
CA PHE A 102 -11.57 1.27 -10.88
C PHE A 102 -12.95 0.75 -10.43
N PHE A 103 -13.36 -0.48 -10.77
CA PHE A 103 -14.62 -1.04 -10.23
C PHE A 103 -14.71 -0.90 -8.70
N THR A 104 -15.89 -0.55 -8.21
CA THR A 104 -16.15 -0.29 -6.78
C THR A 104 -16.66 -1.52 -6.03
N THR A 105 -16.80 -2.66 -6.72
CA THR A 105 -17.26 -3.93 -6.15
C THR A 105 -16.22 -5.01 -6.33
N ASP A 106 -16.13 -5.92 -5.34
CA ASP A 106 -15.31 -7.12 -5.48
C ASP A 106 -15.85 -7.99 -6.61
N GLN A 107 -14.96 -8.48 -7.45
CA GLN A 107 -15.29 -9.43 -8.51
C GLN A 107 -14.76 -10.79 -8.11
N THR A 108 -15.69 -11.63 -7.66
CA THR A 108 -15.42 -12.96 -7.10
C THR A 108 -15.66 -14.10 -8.09
N TRP A 109 -16.13 -13.81 -9.32
CA TRP A 109 -16.25 -14.79 -10.40
C TRP A 109 -16.44 -14.12 -11.76
N GLY A 110 -15.63 -14.49 -12.77
CA GLY A 110 -15.94 -14.28 -14.20
C GLY A 110 -16.14 -12.84 -14.69
N GLN A 111 -16.07 -11.86 -13.81
CA GLN A 111 -16.27 -10.43 -14.07
C GLN A 111 -14.94 -9.69 -13.87
N PRO A 112 -14.65 -8.64 -14.66
CA PRO A 112 -15.41 -8.18 -15.82
C PRO A 112 -15.24 -9.16 -17.01
N ASN A 113 -14.17 -9.95 -16.98
CA ASN A 113 -14.02 -11.19 -17.73
C ASN A 113 -13.28 -12.22 -16.86
N TRP A 114 -13.24 -13.48 -17.30
CA TRP A 114 -12.65 -14.59 -16.54
C TRP A 114 -11.14 -14.50 -16.28
N GLN A 115 -10.39 -13.73 -17.07
CA GLN A 115 -8.94 -13.60 -16.95
C GLN A 115 -8.54 -12.68 -15.78
N TYR A 116 -9.28 -11.60 -15.54
CA TYR A 116 -8.92 -10.57 -14.55
C TYR A 116 -9.44 -10.90 -13.12
N TYR A 117 -10.18 -12.01 -12.99
CA TYR A 117 -10.68 -12.55 -11.72
C TYR A 117 -9.61 -13.36 -10.96
N PRO A 118 -9.52 -13.35 -9.61
CA PRO A 118 -10.18 -12.47 -8.63
C PRO A 118 -9.65 -11.05 -8.65
N ARG A 119 -10.53 -10.10 -8.38
CA ARG A 119 -10.19 -8.69 -8.26
C ARG A 119 -10.92 -8.07 -7.07
N PRO A 120 -10.22 -7.48 -6.09
CA PRO A 120 -10.89 -6.74 -5.03
C PRO A 120 -11.51 -5.44 -5.57
N SER A 121 -12.44 -4.85 -4.85
CA SER A 121 -12.95 -3.50 -5.08
C SER A 121 -11.82 -2.48 -5.04
N SER A 122 -11.93 -1.39 -5.82
CA SER A 122 -11.02 -0.25 -5.76
C SER A 122 -11.22 0.55 -4.46
N GLY A 123 -12.29 0.28 -3.72
CA GLY A 123 -12.60 0.92 -2.44
C GLY A 123 -12.80 2.42 -2.52
N THR A 124 -12.64 3.08 -1.37
CA THR A 124 -12.63 4.54 -1.20
C THR A 124 -11.31 4.98 -0.56
N PRO A 125 -10.18 4.78 -1.26
CA PRO A 125 -8.86 4.95 -0.66
C PRO A 125 -8.59 6.40 -0.26
N THR A 126 -7.95 6.56 0.89
CA THR A 126 -7.34 7.84 1.30
C THR A 126 -5.98 8.06 0.66
N MET A 127 -5.37 7.00 0.13
CA MET A 127 -4.05 7.01 -0.51
C MET A 127 -4.04 5.95 -1.62
N GLY A 128 -3.31 6.19 -2.72
CA GLY A 128 -3.10 5.14 -3.70
C GLY A 128 -1.79 5.25 -4.46
N THR A 129 -1.39 4.15 -5.07
CA THR A 129 -0.22 4.06 -5.97
C THR A 129 -0.63 3.60 -7.35
N LEU A 130 0.18 4.00 -8.32
CA LEU A 130 0.01 3.62 -9.72
C LEU A 130 1.39 3.40 -10.35
N SER A 131 1.63 2.20 -10.91
CA SER A 131 2.70 1.96 -11.89
C SER A 131 2.09 1.56 -13.21
N ILE A 132 2.42 2.27 -14.29
CA ILE A 132 1.83 2.01 -15.60
C ILE A 132 2.71 2.53 -16.73
N SER A 133 2.28 2.26 -17.97
CA SER A 133 2.85 2.70 -19.25
C SER A 133 3.96 1.84 -19.82
N GLY A 134 4.62 0.97 -19.05
CA GLY A 134 5.65 0.07 -19.61
C GLY A 134 5.13 -0.77 -20.76
N ASP A 135 3.95 -1.38 -20.57
CA ASP A 135 3.24 -2.12 -21.61
C ASP A 135 2.60 -1.22 -22.67
N GLY A 136 2.30 0.04 -22.33
CA GLY A 136 1.74 1.04 -23.26
C GLY A 136 2.74 1.46 -24.35
N ILE A 137 4.02 1.57 -24.00
CA ILE A 137 5.12 1.87 -24.93
C ILE A 137 5.76 0.62 -25.54
N ASP A 138 5.18 -0.56 -25.30
CA ASP A 138 5.72 -1.85 -25.72
C ASP A 138 7.16 -2.11 -25.25
N PHE A 139 7.46 -1.76 -24.00
CA PHE A 139 8.77 -2.07 -23.41
C PHE A 139 9.12 -3.57 -23.47
N PRO A 140 8.19 -4.52 -23.27
CA PRO A 140 8.47 -5.94 -23.50
C PRO A 140 8.90 -6.24 -24.94
N GLY A 141 8.26 -5.65 -25.95
CA GLY A 141 8.67 -5.77 -27.35
C GLY A 141 10.06 -5.22 -27.60
N ILE A 142 10.41 -4.07 -27.01
CA ILE A 142 11.77 -3.51 -27.08
C ILE A 142 12.80 -4.48 -26.49
N LEU A 143 12.52 -5.08 -25.32
CA LEU A 143 13.42 -6.06 -24.71
C LEU A 143 13.57 -7.32 -25.55
N ASN A 144 12.47 -7.84 -26.10
CA ASN A 144 12.51 -9.02 -26.98
C ASN A 144 13.38 -8.76 -28.21
N ASN A 145 13.13 -7.67 -28.92
CA ASN A 145 13.84 -7.34 -30.15
C ASN A 145 15.34 -7.03 -29.91
N CYS A 146 15.68 -6.37 -28.80
CA CYS A 146 17.05 -5.92 -28.56
C CYS A 146 17.91 -6.93 -27.79
N ILE A 147 17.32 -7.74 -26.91
CA ILE A 147 18.05 -8.59 -25.96
C ILE A 147 17.81 -10.08 -26.22
N ILE A 148 16.55 -10.49 -26.44
CA ILE A 148 16.21 -11.92 -26.52
C ILE A 148 16.44 -12.47 -27.93
N ASP A 149 15.81 -11.87 -28.92
CA ASP A 149 15.91 -12.31 -30.31
C ASP A 149 17.20 -11.79 -30.96
N GLY A 150 17.73 -10.69 -30.43
CA GLY A 150 18.87 -9.98 -30.99
C GLY A 150 18.50 -9.25 -32.28
N PHE A 151 19.09 -8.07 -32.49
CA PHE A 151 19.01 -7.41 -33.78
C PHE A 151 19.75 -8.30 -34.81
N PRO A 152 19.18 -8.58 -36.01
CA PRO A 152 19.93 -9.25 -37.07
C PRO A 152 21.17 -8.44 -37.49
#